data_AF-A0A2Z6UDF1-F1
#
_entry.id   AF-A0A2Z6UDF1-F1
#
_cell.length_a   1.000
_cell.length_b   1.000
_cell.length_c   1.000
_cell.angle_alpha   90.00
_cell.angle_beta   90.00
_cell.angle_gamma   90.00
#
_symmetry.space_group_name_H-M   'P 1'
#
loop_
_entity.id
_entity.type
_entity.pdbx_description
1 polymer ?
#
loop_
_entity_poly.entity_id
_entity_poly.type
_entity_poly.pdbx_seq_one_letter_code
_entity_poly.pdbx_strand_id
1 'polypeptide(L)'
;MVELVYTISQRIARYLVKVGLVERDMENSFLNLPVDDEDSLLQLQGASVSYRIAMGPQQGQKVFTLQTLPASNYGEYGQVANISGFSLHAGVFANADEPKKLERLCRYISRLAISEQRLSMTDYRKVRYELKTPYRDGTTHVFFEPLDFIGKLAALIPPPRLNLTRFYGIFAPNSNLRAQVTASQRGKKVLSSLNNRSANRISLIRRGA
;
A
#
# COMPACT_ATOMS: atom_id res chain seq x y z
N MET A 1 0.28 3.44 19.07
CA MET A 1 0.49 2.54 17.91
C MET A 1 -0.78 1.78 17.55
N VAL A 2 -1.37 1.02 18.47
CA VAL A 2 -2.64 0.28 18.29
C VAL A 2 -3.76 1.19 17.78
N GLU A 3 -3.98 2.35 18.41
CA GLU A 3 -4.99 3.34 18.00
C GLU A 3 -4.76 3.90 16.57
N LEU A 4 -3.49 4.05 16.16
CA LEU A 4 -3.14 4.49 14.81
C LEU A 4 -3.48 3.40 13.78
N VAL A 5 -3.15 2.13 14.07
CA VAL A 5 -3.51 1.00 13.19
C VAL A 5 -5.02 0.87 13.08
N TYR A 6 -5.75 1.00 14.19
CA TYR A 6 -7.20 1.00 14.20
C TYR A 6 -7.78 2.12 13.34
N THR A 7 -7.24 3.34 13.46
CA THR A 7 -7.66 4.49 12.65
C THR A 7 -7.40 4.28 11.16
N ILE A 8 -6.25 3.73 10.79
CA ILE A 8 -5.90 3.40 9.40
C ILE A 8 -6.85 2.34 8.85
N SER A 9 -7.05 1.25 9.60
CA SER A 9 -7.97 0.17 9.25
C SER A 9 -9.39 0.70 8.97
N GLN A 10 -9.94 1.53 9.86
CA GLN A 10 -11.25 2.15 9.69
C GLN A 10 -11.34 3.07 8.46
N ARG A 11 -10.29 3.85 8.19
CA ARG A 11 -10.26 4.73 7.00
C ARG A 11 -10.20 3.95 5.70
N ILE A 12 -9.39 2.89 5.66
CA ILE A 12 -9.29 2.01 4.48
C ILE A 12 -10.62 1.30 4.26
N ALA A 13 -11.23 0.73 5.30
CA ALA A 13 -12.54 0.09 5.20
C ALA A 13 -13.62 1.06 4.65
N ARG A 14 -13.69 2.29 5.17
CA ARG A 14 -14.62 3.32 4.66
C ARG A 14 -14.36 3.70 3.21
N TYR A 15 -13.09 3.81 2.81
CA TYR A 15 -12.72 4.11 1.43
C TYR A 15 -13.15 2.97 0.50
N LEU A 16 -12.86 1.72 0.85
CA LEU A 16 -13.23 0.56 0.04
C LEU A 16 -14.76 0.45 -0.12
N VAL A 17 -15.53 0.73 0.94
CA VAL A 17 -17.00 0.82 0.85
C VAL A 17 -17.45 1.94 -0.08
N LYS A 18 -16.85 3.13 0.02
CA LYS A 18 -17.20 4.28 -0.81
C LYS A 18 -16.96 4.03 -2.30
N VAL A 19 -15.91 3.30 -2.64
CA VAL A 19 -15.54 2.98 -4.03
C VAL A 19 -16.26 1.71 -4.53
N GLY A 20 -17.17 1.15 -3.74
CA GLY A 20 -17.95 -0.04 -4.12
C GLY A 20 -17.14 -1.34 -4.14
N LEU A 21 -15.95 -1.35 -3.53
CA LEU A 21 -15.07 -2.52 -3.52
C LEU A 21 -15.41 -3.50 -2.38
N VAL A 22 -16.15 -3.03 -1.37
CA VAL A 22 -16.58 -3.79 -0.18
C VAL A 22 -18.02 -3.41 0.16
N GLU A 23 -18.93 -4.37 0.27
CA GLU A 23 -20.20 -4.20 1.00
C GLU A 23 -20.01 -4.54 2.48
N ARG A 24 -20.67 -3.80 3.38
CA ARG A 24 -20.76 -4.24 4.78
C ARG A 24 -21.83 -5.31 4.85
N ASP A 25 -21.43 -6.57 5.00
CA ASP A 25 -22.38 -7.63 5.29
C ASP A 25 -21.84 -8.63 6.31
N MET A 26 -22.68 -9.06 7.25
CA MET A 26 -22.32 -9.96 8.35
C MET A 26 -22.30 -11.44 7.92
N GLU A 27 -22.73 -11.78 6.70
CA GLU A 27 -22.86 -13.19 6.31
C GLU A 27 -22.19 -13.56 4.96
N ASN A 28 -21.63 -12.60 4.22
CA ASN A 28 -20.90 -12.87 2.97
C ASN A 28 -19.48 -12.31 2.99
N SER A 29 -18.50 -13.19 3.23
CA SER A 29 -17.08 -12.84 3.45
C SER A 29 -16.25 -12.65 2.18
N PHE A 30 -16.81 -12.07 1.10
CA PHE A 30 -16.04 -11.89 -0.15
C PHE A 30 -16.29 -10.54 -0.82
N LEU A 31 -15.21 -10.00 -1.39
CA LEU A 31 -15.21 -8.77 -2.18
C LEU A 31 -15.84 -9.06 -3.56
N ASN A 32 -17.15 -8.82 -3.69
CA ASN A 32 -17.77 -8.67 -5.01
C ASN A 32 -17.50 -7.24 -5.48
N LEU A 33 -16.50 -7.06 -6.34
CA LEU A 33 -16.31 -5.78 -7.02
C LEU A 33 -17.28 -5.73 -8.21
N PRO A 34 -18.14 -4.70 -8.32
CA PRO A 34 -18.97 -4.52 -9.50
C PRO A 34 -18.06 -4.36 -10.72
N VAL A 35 -18.34 -5.16 -11.75
CA VAL A 35 -17.69 -5.13 -13.05
C VAL A 35 -18.28 -3.93 -13.80
N ASP A 36 -17.59 -2.80 -13.76
CA ASP A 36 -17.80 -1.73 -14.73
C ASP A 36 -16.82 -1.97 -15.88
N ASP A 37 -17.29 -1.91 -17.13
CA ASP A 37 -16.58 -2.38 -18.33
C ASP A 37 -15.24 -1.66 -18.61
N GLU A 38 -14.92 -0.60 -17.86
CA GLU A 38 -13.72 0.24 -18.02
C GLU A 38 -12.47 -0.26 -17.27
N ASP A 39 -12.58 -1.23 -16.33
CA ASP A 39 -11.43 -1.62 -15.48
C ASP A 39 -11.22 -3.15 -15.42
N SER A 40 -10.87 -3.76 -16.56
CA SER A 40 -10.63 -5.22 -16.67
C SER A 40 -9.54 -5.76 -15.71
N LEU A 41 -8.61 -4.91 -15.28
CA LEU A 41 -7.57 -5.26 -14.29
C LEU A 41 -8.12 -5.41 -12.87
N LEU A 42 -9.23 -4.75 -12.56
CA LEU A 42 -9.81 -4.72 -11.21
C LEU A 42 -10.30 -6.11 -10.79
N GLN A 43 -10.85 -6.88 -11.73
CA GLN A 43 -11.21 -8.28 -11.52
C GLN A 43 -9.98 -9.15 -11.19
N LEU A 44 -8.89 -8.98 -11.94
CA LEU A 44 -7.64 -9.72 -11.69
C LEU A 44 -7.05 -9.35 -10.32
N GLN A 45 -7.11 -8.08 -9.94
CA GLN A 45 -6.67 -7.59 -8.63
C GLN A 45 -7.53 -8.16 -7.49
N GLY A 46 -8.86 -8.12 -7.61
CA GLY A 46 -9.78 -8.68 -6.60
C GLY A 46 -9.56 -10.18 -6.38
N ALA A 47 -9.42 -10.95 -7.47
CA ALA A 47 -9.10 -12.37 -7.40
C ALA A 47 -7.71 -12.62 -6.77
N SER A 48 -6.72 -11.78 -7.07
CA SER A 48 -5.37 -11.90 -6.53
C SER A 48 -5.30 -11.64 -5.02
N VAL A 49 -5.95 -10.58 -4.54
CA VAL A 49 -6.02 -10.25 -3.11
C VAL A 49 -6.77 -11.33 -2.33
N SER A 50 -7.76 -11.97 -2.94
CA SER A 50 -8.59 -13.01 -2.31
C SER A 50 -8.04 -14.43 -2.48
N TYR A 51 -6.84 -14.60 -3.04
CA TYR A 51 -6.21 -15.91 -3.34
C TYR A 51 -7.09 -16.84 -4.21
N ARG A 52 -7.77 -16.27 -5.21
CA ARG A 52 -8.63 -17.01 -6.16
C ARG A 52 -8.10 -16.97 -7.59
N ILE A 53 -8.43 -18.00 -8.35
CA ILE A 53 -8.14 -18.13 -9.77
C ILE A 53 -8.97 -17.10 -10.53
N ALA A 54 -8.31 -16.24 -11.29
CA ALA A 54 -8.96 -15.12 -11.96
C ALA A 54 -9.51 -15.51 -13.34
N MET A 55 -8.88 -16.49 -14.01
CA MET A 55 -9.19 -16.87 -15.39
C MET A 55 -9.13 -18.39 -15.60
N GLY A 56 -9.83 -18.88 -16.63
CA GLY A 56 -9.85 -20.28 -17.02
C GLY A 56 -10.98 -21.11 -16.38
N PRO A 57 -11.01 -22.43 -16.62
CA PRO A 57 -12.13 -23.29 -16.22
C PRO A 57 -12.32 -23.41 -14.70
N GLN A 58 -11.28 -23.07 -13.92
CA GLN A 58 -11.31 -23.08 -12.45
C GLN A 58 -11.51 -21.67 -11.87
N GLN A 59 -11.98 -20.71 -12.66
CA GLN A 59 -12.22 -19.33 -12.22
C GLN A 59 -13.06 -19.30 -10.95
N GLY A 60 -12.66 -18.44 -10.01
CA GLY A 60 -13.32 -18.30 -8.73
C GLY A 60 -13.01 -19.43 -7.74
N GLN A 61 -12.20 -20.43 -8.05
CA GLN A 61 -11.72 -21.40 -7.04
C GLN A 61 -10.49 -20.85 -6.30
N LYS A 62 -10.16 -21.42 -5.14
CA LYS A 62 -8.92 -21.08 -4.44
C LYS A 62 -7.71 -21.64 -5.18
N VAL A 63 -6.61 -20.87 -5.15
CA VAL A 63 -5.34 -21.32 -5.72
C VAL A 63 -4.82 -22.53 -4.95
N PHE A 64 -4.28 -23.51 -5.67
CA PHE A 64 -3.75 -24.74 -5.09
C PHE A 64 -2.40 -24.47 -4.39
N THR A 65 -2.27 -24.91 -3.15
CA THR A 65 -1.09 -24.73 -2.31
C THR A 65 -0.56 -26.08 -1.80
N LEU A 66 0.77 -26.19 -1.69
CA LEU A 66 1.40 -27.33 -1.01
C LEU A 66 1.78 -26.93 0.40
N GLN A 67 1.26 -27.67 1.38
CA GLN A 67 1.53 -27.49 2.80
C GLN A 67 2.48 -28.58 3.29
N THR A 68 3.49 -28.17 4.07
CA THR A 68 4.35 -29.07 4.83
C THR A 68 4.12 -28.83 6.32
N LEU A 69 4.23 -29.87 7.17
CA LEU A 69 4.11 -29.73 8.62
C LEU A 69 5.08 -28.65 9.13
N PRO A 70 4.63 -27.65 9.90
CA PRO A 70 5.45 -26.50 10.22
C PRO A 70 6.52 -26.86 11.26
N ALA A 71 7.77 -26.47 11.00
CA ALA A 71 8.73 -26.23 12.08
C ALA A 71 8.36 -24.89 12.72
N SER A 72 7.85 -24.93 13.95
CA SER A 72 7.47 -23.72 14.68
C SER A 72 8.69 -22.87 14.94
N ASN A 73 8.72 -21.64 14.41
CA ASN A 73 9.63 -20.61 14.87
C ASN A 73 8.83 -19.36 15.20
N TYR A 74 8.56 -19.20 16.50
CA TYR A 74 7.98 -17.99 17.08
C TYR A 74 9.09 -16.94 17.19
N GLY A 75 9.07 -15.97 16.27
CA GLY A 75 9.90 -14.77 16.36
C GLY A 75 9.08 -13.60 16.86
N GLU A 76 9.32 -13.18 18.10
CA GLU A 76 8.80 -11.93 18.68
C GLU A 76 9.32 -10.73 17.87
N TYR A 77 8.40 -9.99 17.23
CA TYR A 77 8.72 -8.68 16.71
C TYR A 77 8.28 -7.65 17.75
N GLY A 78 9.20 -7.26 18.63
CA GLY A 78 9.00 -6.14 19.54
C GLY A 78 8.59 -4.90 18.74
N GLN A 79 7.50 -4.25 19.17
CA GLN A 79 6.92 -3.02 18.58
C GLN A 79 6.15 -3.18 17.25
N VAL A 80 5.40 -4.27 17.12
CA VAL A 80 4.41 -4.46 16.04
C VAL A 80 3.00 -4.35 16.60
N ALA A 81 2.21 -3.44 16.05
CA ALA A 81 0.76 -3.42 16.30
C ALA A 81 0.05 -4.19 15.19
N ASN A 82 -0.81 -5.15 15.54
CA ASN A 82 -1.59 -5.94 14.61
C ASN A 82 -3.08 -5.88 15.00
N ILE A 83 -3.94 -5.40 14.10
CA ILE A 83 -5.39 -5.26 14.32
C ILE A 83 -6.12 -5.55 13.02
N SER A 84 -7.11 -6.45 13.05
CA SER A 84 -8.05 -6.70 11.94
C SER A 84 -7.37 -6.89 10.58
N GLY A 85 -6.25 -7.64 10.54
CA GLY A 85 -5.48 -7.91 9.31
C GLY A 85 -4.49 -6.81 8.91
N PHE A 86 -4.41 -5.70 9.65
CA PHE A 86 -3.40 -4.66 9.44
C PHE A 86 -2.25 -4.82 10.43
N SER A 87 -1.01 -4.79 9.94
CA SER A 87 0.19 -4.72 10.76
C SER A 87 0.93 -3.39 10.54
N LEU A 88 1.40 -2.79 11.63
CA LEU A 88 2.28 -1.61 11.61
C LEU A 88 3.53 -1.90 12.41
N HIS A 89 4.67 -1.88 11.71
CA HIS A 89 6.00 -1.97 12.29
C HIS A 89 6.56 -0.55 12.45
N ALA A 90 6.42 0.07 13.62
CA ALA A 90 6.92 1.42 13.85
C ALA A 90 8.37 1.46 14.37
N GLY A 91 8.94 0.31 14.78
CA GLY A 91 10.32 0.22 15.25
C GLY A 91 11.38 0.20 14.13
N VAL A 92 10.98 0.28 12.85
CA VAL A 92 11.88 0.22 11.70
C VAL A 92 11.92 1.59 11.01
N PHE A 93 12.94 2.38 11.32
CA PHE A 93 13.26 3.65 10.64
C PHE A 93 14.65 3.56 10.00
N ALA A 94 14.99 4.38 9.00
CA ALA A 94 16.36 4.48 8.50
C ALA A 94 16.80 5.95 8.52
N ASN A 95 17.85 6.27 9.27
CA ASN A 95 18.40 7.61 9.33
C ASN A 95 19.27 7.90 8.09
N ALA A 96 19.47 9.19 7.80
CA ALA A 96 20.23 9.63 6.62
C ALA A 96 21.71 9.20 6.65
N ASP A 97 22.27 9.05 7.86
CA ASP A 97 23.65 8.65 8.15
C ASP A 97 23.83 7.12 8.25
N GLU A 98 22.80 6.33 7.93
CA GLU A 98 22.84 4.85 7.93
C GLU A 98 22.87 4.28 6.49
N PRO A 99 23.95 4.45 5.70
CA PRO A 99 23.98 4.14 4.27
C PRO A 99 23.70 2.66 3.98
N LYS A 100 24.17 1.75 4.84
CA LYS A 100 23.89 0.30 4.71
C LYS A 100 22.41 -0.04 4.83
N LYS A 101 21.67 0.71 5.65
CA LYS A 101 20.23 0.50 5.88
C LYS A 101 19.41 1.12 4.76
N LEU A 102 19.82 2.30 4.27
CA LEU A 102 19.28 2.91 3.06
C LEU A 102 19.51 2.01 1.85
N GLU A 103 20.70 1.44 1.67
CA GLU A 103 20.98 0.48 0.59
C GLU A 103 20.06 -0.74 0.66
N ARG A 104 19.85 -1.30 1.87
CA ARG A 104 18.90 -2.40 2.08
C ARG A 104 17.47 -2.01 1.70
N LEU A 105 17.04 -0.79 2.02
CA LEU A 105 15.72 -0.26 1.65
C LEU A 105 15.60 -0.04 0.14
N CYS A 106 16.61 0.56 -0.50
CA CYS A 106 16.65 0.73 -1.95
C CYS A 106 16.58 -0.61 -2.67
N ARG A 107 17.38 -1.60 -2.23
CA ARG A 107 17.33 -2.96 -2.75
C ARG A 107 15.98 -3.62 -2.49
N TYR A 108 15.28 -3.26 -1.42
CA TYR A 108 13.94 -3.78 -1.15
C TYR A 108 12.91 -3.19 -2.12
N ILE A 109 12.91 -1.87 -2.31
CA ILE A 109 12.00 -1.15 -3.22
C ILE A 109 12.23 -1.57 -4.67
N SER A 110 13.48 -1.84 -5.06
CA SER A 110 13.84 -2.22 -6.42
C SER A 110 13.67 -3.72 -6.72
N ARG A 111 13.22 -4.54 -5.76
CA ARG A 111 12.99 -5.97 -6.02
C ARG A 111 11.77 -6.15 -6.90
N LEU A 112 11.91 -7.02 -7.90
CA LEU A 112 10.76 -7.55 -8.63
C LEU A 112 9.83 -8.31 -7.68
N ALA A 113 8.54 -8.33 -8.01
CA ALA A 113 7.51 -9.03 -7.22
C ALA A 113 7.75 -10.55 -7.14
N ILE A 114 8.44 -11.11 -8.13
CA ILE A 114 8.74 -12.54 -8.24
C ILE A 114 10.25 -12.79 -8.41
N SER A 115 10.66 -14.00 -8.07
CA SER A 115 12.03 -14.48 -8.22
C SER A 115 12.06 -15.64 -9.20
N GLU A 116 12.77 -15.50 -10.32
CA GLU A 116 12.89 -16.55 -11.35
C GLU A 116 13.46 -17.86 -10.79
N GLN A 117 14.45 -17.76 -9.88
CA GLN A 117 15.03 -18.93 -9.20
C GLN A 117 14.02 -19.78 -8.42
N ARG A 118 12.88 -19.21 -8.04
CA ARG A 118 11.80 -19.88 -7.30
C ARG A 118 10.61 -20.22 -8.20
N LEU A 119 10.73 -20.01 -9.51
CA LEU A 119 9.71 -20.25 -10.50
C LEU A 119 10.12 -21.45 -11.38
N SER A 120 9.21 -22.39 -11.59
CA SER A 120 9.45 -23.55 -12.46
C SER A 120 8.15 -24.06 -13.07
N MET A 121 8.26 -24.77 -14.19
CA MET A 121 7.14 -25.51 -14.76
C MET A 121 7.13 -26.94 -14.24
N THR A 122 5.95 -27.48 -13.95
CA THR A 122 5.77 -28.88 -13.61
C THR A 122 5.52 -29.73 -14.85
N ASP A 123 5.63 -31.06 -14.71
CA ASP A 123 5.33 -32.02 -15.79
C ASP A 123 3.88 -31.91 -16.29
N TYR A 124 2.97 -31.50 -15.41
CA TYR A 124 1.55 -31.24 -15.72
C TYR A 124 1.29 -29.84 -16.28
N ARG A 125 2.33 -29.15 -16.78
CA ARG A 125 2.26 -27.79 -17.36
C ARG A 125 1.70 -26.72 -16.43
N LYS A 126 1.84 -26.90 -15.12
CA LYS A 126 1.50 -25.87 -14.13
C LYS A 126 2.72 -25.04 -13.79
N VAL A 127 2.49 -23.77 -13.50
CA VAL A 127 3.51 -22.89 -12.94
C VAL A 127 3.59 -23.16 -11.45
N ARG A 128 4.75 -23.62 -10.98
CA ARG A 128 5.07 -23.80 -9.56
C ARG A 128 5.92 -22.64 -9.07
N TYR A 129 5.47 -21.98 -8.01
CA TYR A 129 6.23 -20.93 -7.33
C TYR A 129 6.53 -21.30 -5.88
N GLU A 130 7.80 -21.26 -5.51
CA GLU A 130 8.28 -21.51 -4.15
C GLU A 130 8.28 -20.22 -3.30
N LEU A 131 7.67 -20.29 -2.13
CA LEU A 131 7.64 -19.20 -1.17
C LEU A 131 8.99 -19.09 -0.47
N LYS A 132 9.54 -17.86 -0.43
CA LYS A 132 10.79 -17.56 0.28
C LYS A 132 10.75 -17.99 1.75
N THR A 133 9.59 -17.81 2.37
CA THR A 133 9.34 -18.19 3.76
C THR A 133 7.99 -18.90 3.78
N PRO A 134 7.90 -20.10 4.38
CA PRO A 134 6.64 -20.79 4.51
C PRO A 134 5.61 -19.91 5.21
N TYR A 135 4.35 -20.02 4.80
CA TYR A 135 3.24 -19.39 5.50
C TYR A 135 2.98 -20.07 6.84
N ARG A 136 2.19 -19.41 7.70
CA ARG A 136 1.85 -19.92 9.05
C ARG A 136 1.13 -21.25 9.02
N ASP A 137 0.38 -21.52 7.96
CA ASP A 137 -0.32 -22.78 7.70
C ASP A 137 0.61 -23.86 7.11
N GLY A 138 1.91 -23.60 7.02
CA GLY A 138 2.89 -24.51 6.44
C GLY A 138 2.94 -24.48 4.91
N THR A 139 2.22 -23.59 4.23
CA THR A 139 2.29 -23.48 2.77
C THR A 139 3.71 -23.10 2.33
N THR A 140 4.30 -23.88 1.43
CA THR A 140 5.65 -23.65 0.87
C THR A 140 5.63 -23.37 -0.62
N HIS A 141 4.66 -23.92 -1.36
CA HIS A 141 4.55 -23.74 -2.80
C HIS A 141 3.13 -23.36 -3.19
N VAL A 142 3.02 -22.63 -4.30
CA VAL A 142 1.76 -22.24 -4.92
C VAL A 142 1.79 -22.67 -6.38
N PHE A 143 0.68 -23.21 -6.87
CA PHE A 143 0.56 -23.72 -8.24
C PHE A 143 -0.52 -22.97 -9.01
N PHE A 144 -0.20 -22.64 -10.26
CA PHE A 144 -1.10 -21.90 -11.14
C PHE A 144 -1.19 -22.58 -12.51
N GLU A 145 -2.33 -22.43 -13.16
CA GLU A 145 -2.39 -22.54 -14.62
C GLU A 145 -1.58 -21.39 -15.24
N PRO A 146 -0.91 -21.58 -16.40
CA PRO A 146 -0.07 -20.53 -17.00
C PRO A 146 -0.80 -19.22 -17.24
N LEU A 147 -2.05 -19.27 -17.68
CA LEU A 147 -2.86 -18.07 -17.94
C LEU A 147 -3.25 -17.35 -16.64
N ASP A 148 -3.59 -18.10 -15.58
CA ASP A 148 -3.91 -17.50 -14.27
C ASP A 148 -2.66 -16.84 -13.67
N PHE A 149 -1.49 -17.46 -13.83
CA PHE A 149 -0.22 -16.86 -13.41
C PHE A 149 0.06 -15.53 -14.13
N ILE A 150 -0.12 -15.47 -15.45
CA ILE A 150 0.02 -14.22 -16.21
C ILE A 150 -1.01 -13.18 -15.73
N GLY A 151 -2.25 -13.60 -15.46
CA GLY A 151 -3.29 -12.72 -14.89
C GLY A 151 -2.88 -12.14 -13.54
N LYS A 152 -2.25 -12.93 -12.67
CA LYS A 152 -1.70 -12.49 -11.38
C LYS A 152 -0.58 -11.46 -11.55
N LEU A 153 0.27 -11.62 -12.57
CA LEU A 153 1.30 -10.62 -12.90
C LEU A 153 0.71 -9.34 -13.48
N ALA A 154 -0.27 -9.47 -14.38
CA ALA A 154 -0.98 -8.33 -14.96
C ALA A 154 -1.70 -7.50 -13.90
N ALA A 155 -2.21 -8.13 -12.84
CA ALA A 155 -2.83 -7.43 -11.71
C ALA A 155 -1.88 -6.47 -10.98
N LEU A 156 -0.55 -6.66 -11.08
CA LEU A 156 0.45 -5.76 -10.49
C LEU A 156 0.65 -4.49 -11.31
N ILE A 157 0.17 -4.46 -12.56
CA ILE A 157 0.28 -3.29 -13.42
C ILE A 157 -0.71 -2.25 -12.90
N PRO A 158 -0.22 -1.06 -12.50
CA PRO A 158 -1.11 -0.01 -12.04
C PRO A 158 -1.96 0.52 -13.21
N PRO A 159 -3.21 0.94 -12.94
CA PRO A 159 -4.06 1.50 -13.98
C PRO A 159 -3.41 2.75 -14.60
N PRO A 160 -3.69 3.01 -15.89
CA PRO A 160 -3.10 4.14 -16.59
C PRO A 160 -3.44 5.44 -15.87
N ARG A 161 -2.48 6.39 -15.89
CA ARG A 161 -2.63 7.73 -15.29
C ARG A 161 -2.77 7.75 -13.76
N LEU A 162 -2.56 6.62 -13.08
CA LEU A 162 -2.47 6.60 -11.61
C LEU A 162 -1.09 7.08 -11.14
N ASN A 163 -1.06 8.08 -10.27
CA ASN A 163 0.16 8.52 -9.61
C ASN A 163 0.69 7.41 -8.67
N LEU A 164 1.79 6.76 -9.07
CA LEU A 164 2.42 5.66 -8.32
C LEU A 164 3.12 6.17 -7.05
N THR A 165 3.64 7.39 -7.11
CA THR A 165 4.26 8.05 -5.95
C THR A 165 3.29 9.06 -5.37
N ARG A 166 2.71 8.73 -4.21
CA ARG A 166 1.88 9.65 -3.44
C ARG A 166 2.68 10.18 -2.26
N PHE A 167 2.97 11.47 -2.28
CA PHE A 167 3.54 12.16 -1.13
C PHE A 167 2.45 12.49 -0.11
N TYR A 168 2.75 12.26 1.16
CA TYR A 168 1.88 12.60 2.30
C TYR A 168 2.58 13.60 3.23
N GLY A 169 1.82 14.25 4.10
CA GLY A 169 2.34 15.23 5.06
C GLY A 169 2.92 16.47 4.38
N ILE A 170 4.01 17.00 4.91
CA ILE A 170 4.59 18.28 4.47
C ILE A 170 5.05 18.28 3.00
N PHE A 171 5.38 17.11 2.44
CA PHE A 171 5.80 16.96 1.04
C PHE A 171 4.64 16.72 0.06
N ALA A 172 3.40 16.53 0.55
CA ALA A 172 2.23 16.31 -0.30
C ALA A 172 1.95 17.54 -1.20
N PRO A 173 1.53 17.37 -2.48
CA PRO A 173 1.31 18.47 -3.40
C PRO A 173 0.39 19.59 -2.87
N ASN A 174 -0.60 19.21 -2.05
CA ASN A 174 -1.59 20.11 -1.44
C ASN A 174 -1.24 20.56 0.00
N SER A 175 -0.04 20.27 0.50
CA SER A 175 0.38 20.72 1.84
C SER A 175 0.65 22.23 1.85
N ASN A 176 0.07 22.92 2.83
CA ASN A 176 0.28 24.35 3.05
C ASN A 176 1.75 24.70 3.35
N LEU A 177 2.52 23.75 3.88
CA LEU A 177 3.93 23.95 4.26
C LEU A 177 4.91 23.54 3.16
N ARG A 178 4.44 22.93 2.06
CA ARG A 178 5.31 22.36 1.01
C ARG A 178 6.28 23.40 0.42
N ALA A 179 5.79 24.62 0.19
CA ALA A 179 6.60 25.69 -0.38
C ALA A 179 7.81 26.06 0.50
N GLN A 180 7.72 25.87 1.82
CA GLN A 180 8.81 26.18 2.76
C GLN A 180 9.87 25.08 2.83
N VAL A 181 9.50 23.83 2.52
CA VAL A 181 10.37 22.65 2.72
C VAL A 181 10.93 22.07 1.42
N THR A 182 10.52 22.58 0.26
CA THR A 182 10.98 22.09 -1.05
C THR A 182 11.76 23.19 -1.77
N ALA A 183 12.95 22.88 -2.31
CA ALA A 183 13.80 23.85 -3.01
C ALA A 183 13.10 24.54 -4.21
N SER A 184 12.14 23.86 -4.85
CA SER A 184 11.36 24.44 -5.95
C SER A 184 10.26 25.42 -5.51
N GLN A 185 10.00 25.56 -4.20
CA GLN A 185 8.92 26.37 -3.61
C GLN A 185 7.52 26.11 -4.21
N ARG A 186 7.31 24.95 -4.85
CA ARG A 186 6.04 24.59 -5.49
C ARG A 186 5.02 24.07 -4.47
N GLY A 187 3.84 24.69 -4.44
CA GLY A 187 2.72 24.38 -3.53
C GLY A 187 1.68 25.50 -3.60
N LYS A 188 0.49 25.33 -3.01
CA LYS A 188 -0.58 26.35 -3.05
C LYS A 188 -0.02 27.72 -2.62
N LYS A 189 -0.08 28.71 -3.51
CA LYS A 189 0.54 30.02 -3.35
C LYS A 189 -0.10 30.83 -2.21
N VAL A 190 0.79 31.38 -1.39
CA VAL A 190 0.80 32.74 -0.82
C VAL A 190 -0.58 33.29 -0.44
N LEU A 191 -0.91 33.25 0.87
CA LEU A 191 -1.72 34.33 1.41
C LEU A 191 -0.94 35.62 1.18
N SER A 192 -1.32 36.37 0.16
CA SER A 192 -1.01 37.80 0.07
C SER A 192 -1.81 38.49 1.18
N SER A 193 -1.33 38.41 2.42
CA SER A 193 -1.88 39.23 3.49
C SER A 193 -1.33 40.64 3.32
N LEU A 194 -2.18 41.48 2.71
CA LEU A 194 -2.31 42.89 3.02
C LEU A 194 -2.07 43.14 4.53
N ASN A 195 -0.91 43.69 4.88
CA ASN A 195 -0.82 44.65 5.99
C ASN A 195 0.50 45.42 5.93
N ASN A 196 0.58 46.34 4.98
CA ASN A 196 1.58 47.40 4.98
C ASN A 196 0.87 48.71 5.35
N ARG A 197 0.34 48.81 6.57
CA ARG A 197 -0.16 50.06 7.18
C ARG A 197 -0.04 50.04 8.70
N SER A 198 1.19 50.12 9.18
CA SER A 198 1.46 50.65 10.53
C SER A 198 2.88 51.24 10.58
N ALA A 199 3.15 52.13 9.62
CA ALA A 199 4.17 53.17 9.77
C ALA A 199 3.44 54.51 9.71
N ASN A 200 3.76 55.41 10.64
CA ASN A 200 3.16 56.74 10.88
C ASN A 200 1.87 56.80 11.72
N ARG A 201 2.05 56.74 13.04
CA ARG A 201 1.45 57.75 13.93
C ARG A 201 2.49 58.21 14.94
N ILE A 202 3.22 59.25 14.54
CA ILE A 202 3.99 60.11 15.44
C ILE A 202 2.98 60.74 16.42
N SER A 203 3.18 60.50 17.71
CA SER A 203 2.47 61.14 18.81
C SER A 203 2.92 62.60 18.93
N LEU A 204 2.14 63.53 18.37
CA LEU A 204 2.27 64.94 18.69
C LEU A 204 1.51 65.22 19.99
N ILE A 205 2.24 65.21 21.11
CA ILE A 205 1.75 65.72 22.40
C ILE A 205 1.59 67.25 22.25
N ARG A 206 0.35 67.73 22.12
CA ARG A 206 0.01 69.12 22.41
C ARG A 206 -0.14 69.27 23.92
N ARG A 207 0.79 69.99 24.55
CA ARG A 207 0.58 70.65 25.84
C ARG A 207 -0.34 71.84 25.62
N GLY A 208 -1.31 72.02 26.52
CA GLY A 208 -2.20 73.18 26.53
C GLY A 208 -3.01 73.24 27.82
N ALA A 209 -2.45 73.94 28.81
CA ALA A 209 -3.02 74.65 29.96
C ALA A 209 -2.04 74.55 31.13
#